data_AF-A0A661JFA3-F1
#
_entry.id   AF-A0A661JFA3-F1
#
_cell.length_a   1.000
_cell.length_b   1.000
_cell.length_c   1.000
_cell.angle_alpha   90.00
_cell.angle_beta   90.00
_cell.angle_gamma   90.00
#
_symmetry.space_group_name_H-M   'P 1'
#
loop_
_entity.id
_entity.type
_entity.pdbx_description
1 polymer ?
#
loop_
_entity_poly.entity_id
_entity_poly.type
_entity_poly.pdbx_seq_one_letter_code
_entity_poly.pdbx_strand_id
1 'polypeptide(L)' 'HDLQFKIRHIKRFLSQKNKAKVTVVFRGREISYTEPGLQVLQRVIDEVGDLGVVEQPPKLEGRNMVMILAPKL' A
#
# COMPACT_ATOMS: atom_id res chain seq x y z
N HIS A 1 -10.95 -7.53 8.11
CA HIS A 1 -10.07 -7.97 9.21
C HIS A 1 -8.60 -8.01 8.77
N ASP A 2 -8.28 -8.69 7.66
CA ASP A 2 -6.90 -8.79 7.11
C ASP A 2 -6.25 -7.43 6.76
N LEU A 3 -6.98 -6.55 6.05
CA LEU A 3 -6.44 -5.23 5.65
C LEU A 3 -6.02 -4.39 6.87
N GLN A 4 -6.87 -4.33 7.90
CA GLN A 4 -6.59 -3.56 9.12
C GLN A 4 -5.39 -4.12 9.89
N PHE A 5 -5.18 -5.44 9.88
CA PHE A 5 -3.97 -6.06 10.44
C PHE A 5 -2.71 -5.62 9.68
N LYS A 6 -2.75 -5.65 8.34
CA LYS A 6 -1.64 -5.19 7.49
C LYS A 6 -1.34 -3.70 7.70
N ILE A 7 -2.37 -2.86 7.82
CA ILE A 7 -2.21 -1.43 8.12
C ILE A 7 -1.48 -1.21 9.45
N ARG A 8 -1.84 -1.94 10.51
CA ARG A 8 -1.13 -1.85 11.81
C ARG A 8 0.36 -2.20 11.67
N HIS A 9 0.70 -3.21 10.86
CA HIS A 9 2.09 -3.56 10.59
C HIS A 9 2.83 -2.49 9.78
N ILE A 10 2.18 -1.90 8.77
CA ILE A 10 2.75 -0.79 8.00
C ILE A 10 3.05 0.39 8.94
N LYS A 11 2.08 0.78 9.78
CA LYS A 11 2.28 1.84 10.79
C LYS A 11 3.47 1.54 11.69
N ARG A 12 3.60 0.30 12.18
CA ARG A 12 4.76 -0.13 12.99
C ARG A 12 6.09 0.00 12.23
N PHE A 13 6.16 -0.38 10.97
CA PHE A 13 7.38 -0.23 10.18
C PHE A 13 7.77 1.23 9.99
N LEU A 14 6.81 2.09 9.65
CA LEU A 14 7.03 3.52 9.48
C LEU A 14 7.46 4.18 10.80
N SER A 15 6.86 3.83 11.94
CA SER A 15 7.29 4.30 13.26
C SER A 15 8.72 3.88 13.61
N GLN A 16 9.21 2.77 13.05
CA GLN A 16 10.60 2.30 13.19
C GLN A 16 11.53 2.91 12.13
N LYS A 17 11.11 3.97 11.44
CA LYS A 17 11.84 4.64 10.36
C LYS A 17 12.19 3.72 9.18
N ASN A 18 11.43 2.65 8.98
CA ASN A 18 11.54 1.77 7.82
C ASN A 18 10.55 2.16 6.72
N LYS A 19 10.96 1.99 5.46
CA LYS A 19 10.04 2.08 4.32
C LYS A 19 9.16 0.82 4.23
N ALA A 20 7.94 0.98 3.72
CA ALA A 20 7.01 -0.11 3.48
C ALA A 20 6.64 -0.19 2.01
N LYS A 21 6.97 -1.30 1.35
CA LYS A 21 6.46 -1.63 0.01
C LYS A 21 5.14 -2.39 0.15
N VAL A 22 4.07 -1.81 -0.36
CA VAL A 22 2.72 -2.40 -0.34
C VAL A 22 2.41 -2.94 -1.73
N THR A 23 2.08 -4.24 -1.81
CA THR A 23 1.79 -4.92 -3.07
C THR A 23 0.37 -5.49 -3.05
N VAL A 24 -0.45 -5.12 -4.03
CA VAL A 24 -1.69 -5.79 -4.38
C VAL A 24 -1.39 -6.77 -5.52
N VAL A 25 -1.77 -8.03 -5.35
CA VAL A 25 -1.55 -9.08 -6.37
C VAL A 25 -2.88 -9.38 -7.03
N PHE A 26 -2.98 -9.19 -8.34
CA PHE A 26 -4.17 -9.55 -9.11
C PHE A 26 -4.10 -11.01 -9.53
N ARG A 27 -5.20 -11.74 -9.36
CA ARG A 27 -5.30 -13.15 -9.75
C ARG A 27 -6.13 -13.32 -11.03
N GLY A 28 -5.64 -14.13 -11.96
CA GLY A 28 -6.35 -14.45 -13.19
C GLY A 28 -6.68 -13.20 -14.03
N ARG A 29 -7.96 -12.96 -14.28
CA ARG A 29 -8.46 -11.85 -15.12
C ARG A 29 -8.65 -10.54 -14.36
N GLU A 30 -8.42 -10.53 -13.05
CA GLU A 30 -8.57 -9.35 -12.19
C GLU A 30 -7.68 -8.18 -12.60
N ILE A 31 -6.56 -8.43 -13.29
CA ILE A 31 -5.69 -7.37 -13.80
C ILE A 31 -6.41 -6.40 -14.76
N SER A 32 -7.50 -6.84 -15.40
CA SER A 32 -8.33 -5.98 -16.26
C SER A 32 -9.15 -4.98 -15.44
N TYR A 33 -9.28 -5.21 -14.13
CA TYR A 33 -10.00 -4.40 -13.16
C TYR A 33 -9.02 -3.93 -12.08
N THR A 34 -8.23 -2.91 -12.40
CA THR A 34 -7.18 -2.38 -11.52
C THR A 34 -7.73 -1.45 -10.42
N GLU A 35 -8.93 -0.92 -10.62
CA GLU A 35 -9.60 0.04 -9.75
C GLU A 35 -9.80 -0.45 -8.30
N PRO A 36 -10.23 -1.69 -8.03
CA PRO A 36 -10.27 -2.23 -6.67
C PRO A 36 -8.88 -2.23 -5.99
N GLY A 37 -7.81 -2.48 -6.74
CA GLY A 37 -6.44 -2.44 -6.22
C GLY A 37 -6.03 -1.02 -5.84
N LEU A 38 -6.37 -0.02 -6.67
CA LEU A 38 -6.16 1.39 -6.37
C LEU A 38 -6.92 1.82 -5.12
N GLN A 39 -8.19 1.43 -4.99
CA GLN A 39 -9.01 1.75 -3.83
C GLN A 39 -8.44 1.16 -2.53
N VAL A 40 -7.89 -0.06 -2.59
CA VAL A 40 -7.20 -0.66 -1.44
C VAL A 40 -5.97 0.15 -1.05
N LEU A 41 -5.15 0.56 -2.02
CA LEU A 41 -3.94 1.36 -1.75
C LEU A 41 -4.30 2.77 -1.24
N GLN A 42 -5.33 3.39 -1.78
CA GLN A 42 -5.83 4.68 -1.30
C GLN A 42 -6.26 4.59 0.17
N ARG A 43 -7.02 3.55 0.52
CA ARG A 43 -7.41 3.30 1.90
C ARG A 43 -6.20 3.10 2.82
N VAL A 44 -5.14 2.44 2.34
CA VAL A 44 -3.89 2.31 3.11
C VAL A 44 -3.24 3.67 3.34
N ILE A 45 -3.19 4.56 2.34
CA ILE A 45 -2.67 5.92 2.49
C ILE A 45 -3.47 6.69 3.55
N ASP A 46 -4.80 6.71 3.41
CA ASP A 46 -5.68 7.45 4.31
C ASP A 46 -5.53 6.98 5.76
N GLU A 47 -5.44 5.67 5.96
CA GLU A 47 -5.30 5.07 7.29
C GLU A 47 -3.91 5.27 7.90
N VAL A 48 -2.85 5.26 7.08
CA VAL A 48 -1.48 5.53 7.54
C VAL A 48 -1.34 6.97 8.05
N GLY A 49 -2.07 7.92 7.44
CA GLY A 49 -2.13 9.31 7.87
C GLY A 49 -0.73 9.92 8.01
N ASP A 50 -0.48 10.61 9.12
CA ASP A 50 0.77 11.35 9.33
C ASP A 50 2.01 10.50 9.63
N LEU A 51 1.88 9.17 9.74
CA LEU A 51 3.03 8.31 10.02
C LEU A 51 3.95 8.13 8.81
N GLY A 52 3.44 8.35 7.60
CA GLY A 52 4.20 8.15 6.37
C GLY A 52 3.75 9.04 5.23
N VAL A 53 4.58 9.07 4.20
CA VAL A 53 4.33 9.77 2.94
C VAL A 53 4.46 8.79 1.79
N VAL A 54 3.72 9.05 0.70
CA VAL A 54 3.87 8.28 -0.53
C VAL A 54 5.19 8.67 -1.18
N GLU A 55 6.17 7.76 -1.14
CA GLU A 55 7.45 7.93 -1.83
C GLU A 55 7.32 7.51 -3.30
N GLN A 56 6.60 6.43 -3.57
CA GLN A 56 6.26 6.01 -4.93
C GLN A 56 4.76 5.73 -5.02
N PRO A 57 4.03 6.42 -5.92
CA PRO A 57 2.60 6.23 -6.06
C PRO A 57 2.28 4.83 -6.60
N PRO A 58 1.03 4.36 -6.42
CA PRO A 58 0.56 3.10 -6.99
C PRO A 58 0.89 2.96 -8.48
N LYS A 59 1.61 1.89 -8.84
CA LYS A 59 1.98 1.59 -10.23
C LYS A 59 1.79 0.10 -10.52
N LEU A 60 1.36 -0.22 -11.73
CA LEU A 60 1.30 -1.59 -12.21
C LEU A 60 2.69 -2.11 -12.59
N GLU A 61 3.03 -3.28 -12.06
CA GLU A 61 4.23 -4.04 -12.35
C GLU A 61 3.83 -5.49 -12.65
N GLY A 62 3.57 -5.77 -13.93
CA GLY A 62 3.03 -7.07 -14.36
C GLY A 62 1.66 -7.34 -13.74
N ARG A 63 1.55 -8.41 -12.94
CA ARG A 63 0.31 -8.80 -12.24
C ARG A 63 0.15 -8.13 -10.86
N ASN A 64 1.01 -7.20 -10.52
CA ASN A 64 1.02 -6.54 -9.22
C ASN A 64 0.75 -5.05 -9.37
N MET A 65 0.12 -4.45 -8.37
CA MET A 65 0.14 -3.01 -8.15
C MET A 65 0.98 -2.72 -6.92
N VAL A 66 1.98 -1.87 -7.05
CA VAL A 66 2.98 -1.60 -6.03
C VAL A 66 2.95 -0.13 -5.65
N MET A 67 3.07 0.15 -4.35
CA MET A 67 3.24 1.48 -3.77
C MET A 67 4.36 1.43 -2.74
N ILE A 68 5.15 2.50 -2.60
CA ILE A 68 6.15 2.63 -1.53
C ILE A 68 5.76 3.78 -0.62
N LEU A 69 5.66 3.48 0.68
CA LEU A 69 5.52 4.45 1.75
C LEU A 69 6.86 4.64 2.45
N ALA A 70 7.22 5.89 2.70
CA ALA A 70 8.37 6.26 3.52
C ALA A 70 7.89 6.88 4.84
N PRO A 71 8.63 6.71 5.95
CA PRO A 71 8.28 7.32 7.22
C PRO A 71 8.33 8.85 7.10
N LYS A 72 7.36 9.53 7.71
CA LYS A 72 7.41 10.99 7.83
C LYS A 72 8.58 11.34 8.76
N LEU A 73 9.43 12.29 8.33
CA LEU A 73 10.63 12.70 9.07
C LEU A 73 10.24 13.30 10.42
#